data_AF-A0A7R9MNT4-F1
#
_entry.id   AF-A0A7R9MNT4-F1
#
_cell.length_a   1.000
_cell.length_b   1.000
_cell.length_c   1.000
_cell.angle_alpha   90.00
_cell.angle_beta   90.00
_cell.angle_gamma   90.00
#
_symmetry.space_group_name_H-M   'P 1'
#
loop_
_entity.id
_entity.type
_entity.pdbx_description
1 polymer ?
#
loop_
_entity_poly.entity_id
_entity_poly.type
_entity_poly.pdbx_seq_one_letter_code
_entity_poly.pdbx_strand_id
1 'polypeptide(L)'
;IESNSVVIRYSIPDTQQGKDQQIRDADIDLYVGGTKLKSLTFTNKYSWYYGGYPFNNNPSSGNPHHMYDSVRTLLDKTYPAGTKVKVQVVSTDKSPTFTIDLADFELVGKPLEQPAGSLSVVDAGADPTGKTDSTKAFQKAVDDGHGQKKTVWIPQGEYLLYDHVIVDDVTITGAGPWYSVLGGRHPQDKQKSGGIFGKYDADVPGGSKNVMLSNFAIIGDIRERNDNAPTNALGGSLSSSVIDNLWLQHVKCGGWFDGKMDGLVIKNTRIEDTTADGVNFHKGVTNCAVQNSFIRNTGDDGLAMWSEQFPNKNNKFLNNTVGIP
;
A
#
# COMPACT_ATOMS: atom_id res chain seq x y z
N ILE A 1 0.09 8.75 24.29
CA ILE A 1 -0.68 9.61 23.37
C ILE A 1 -2.15 9.24 23.46
N GLU A 2 -3.06 10.15 23.14
CA GLU A 2 -4.45 9.76 22.80
C GLU A 2 -4.44 9.01 21.46
N SER A 3 -5.38 8.10 21.26
CA SER A 3 -5.47 7.33 20.02
C SER A 3 -6.90 6.93 19.69
N ASN A 4 -7.23 6.86 18.41
CA ASN A 4 -8.49 6.30 17.89
C ASN A 4 -8.24 5.24 16.81
N SER A 5 -7.02 4.74 16.70
CA SER A 5 -6.68 3.63 15.81
C SER A 5 -5.58 2.75 16.39
N VAL A 6 -5.44 1.56 15.82
CA VAL A 6 -4.32 0.67 16.11
C VAL A 6 -3.91 -0.09 14.85
N VAL A 7 -2.60 -0.24 14.66
CA VAL A 7 -1.98 -1.21 13.75
C VAL A 7 -1.34 -2.28 14.60
N ILE A 8 -1.61 -3.55 14.33
CA ILE A 8 -1.04 -4.67 15.06
C ILE A 8 -0.17 -5.44 14.08
N ARG A 9 1.13 -5.55 14.37
CA ARG A 9 2.04 -6.44 13.65
C ARG A 9 2.01 -7.81 14.31
N TYR A 10 1.75 -8.83 13.52
CA TYR A 10 1.52 -10.19 14.00
C TYR A 10 2.16 -11.22 13.08
N SER A 11 2.26 -12.46 13.57
CA SER A 11 2.54 -13.63 12.75
C SER A 11 1.68 -14.79 13.22
N ILE A 12 1.14 -15.54 12.26
CA ILE A 12 0.56 -16.87 12.45
C ILE A 12 1.28 -17.85 11.52
N PRO A 13 1.48 -19.13 11.90
CA PRO A 13 2.27 -20.07 11.12
C PRO A 13 1.65 -20.36 9.75
N ASP A 14 2.52 -20.59 8.77
CA ASP A 14 2.10 -21.12 7.48
C ASP A 14 1.51 -22.54 7.60
N THR A 15 0.99 -23.07 6.49
CA THR A 15 0.56 -24.46 6.38
C THR A 15 1.70 -25.32 5.83
N GLN A 16 1.65 -26.64 6.06
CA GLN A 16 2.65 -27.56 5.48
C GLN A 16 2.69 -27.52 3.95
N GLN A 17 1.59 -27.15 3.31
CA GLN A 17 1.45 -27.07 1.86
C GLN A 17 1.75 -25.67 1.29
N GLY A 18 2.05 -24.70 2.17
CA GLY A 18 2.24 -23.29 1.82
C GLY A 18 0.95 -22.52 1.61
N LYS A 19 1.02 -21.20 1.75
CA LYS A 19 -0.13 -20.28 1.62
C LYS A 19 -0.86 -20.32 0.27
N ASP A 20 -0.19 -20.74 -0.81
CA ASP A 20 -0.79 -20.86 -2.14
C ASP A 20 -1.83 -21.98 -2.23
N GLN A 21 -1.69 -23.02 -1.40
CA GLN A 21 -2.61 -24.15 -1.33
C GLN A 21 -3.67 -23.95 -0.24
N GLN A 22 -3.26 -23.39 0.89
CA GLN A 22 -4.15 -23.18 2.02
C GLN A 22 -3.78 -21.89 2.76
N ILE A 23 -4.68 -20.91 2.66
CA ILE A 23 -4.66 -19.72 3.50
C ILE A 23 -5.21 -20.10 4.89
N ARG A 24 -4.52 -19.62 5.92
CA ARG A 24 -4.93 -19.70 7.31
C ARG A 24 -5.42 -18.33 7.73
N ASP A 25 -6.69 -18.25 8.14
CA ASP A 25 -7.29 -17.09 8.78
C ASP A 25 -7.67 -17.46 10.21
N ALA A 26 -7.32 -16.62 11.17
CA ALA A 26 -7.59 -16.85 12.59
C ALA A 26 -8.13 -15.59 13.27
N ASP A 27 -9.16 -15.78 14.11
CA ASP A 27 -9.86 -14.67 14.75
C ASP A 27 -9.14 -14.22 16.03
N ILE A 28 -9.03 -12.90 16.19
CA ILE A 28 -8.44 -12.26 17.36
C ILE A 28 -9.41 -11.20 17.89
N ASP A 29 -9.63 -11.17 19.20
CA ASP A 29 -10.48 -10.16 19.80
C ASP A 29 -9.67 -8.96 20.25
N LEU A 30 -10.13 -7.77 19.85
CA LEU A 30 -9.61 -6.50 20.30
C LEU A 30 -10.48 -5.97 21.44
N TYR A 31 -9.87 -5.79 22.61
CA TYR A 31 -10.48 -5.17 23.78
C TYR A 31 -9.87 -3.79 24.02
N VAL A 32 -10.71 -2.80 24.34
CA VAL A 32 -10.28 -1.45 24.70
C VAL A 32 -11.00 -1.03 25.98
N GLY A 33 -10.26 -0.56 26.98
CA GLY A 33 -10.84 -0.17 28.27
C GLY A 33 -11.49 -1.34 29.04
N GLY A 34 -11.10 -2.59 28.74
CA GLY A 34 -11.65 -3.79 29.37
C GLY A 34 -12.87 -4.40 28.67
N THR A 35 -13.46 -3.72 27.67
CA THR A 35 -14.60 -4.23 26.91
C THR A 35 -14.16 -4.73 25.53
N LYS A 36 -14.76 -5.82 25.05
CA LYS A 36 -14.55 -6.30 23.68
C LYS A 36 -15.10 -5.24 22.71
N LEU A 37 -14.24 -4.71 21.85
CA LEU A 37 -14.62 -3.73 20.84
C LEU A 37 -15.06 -4.42 19.56
N LYS A 38 -14.22 -5.31 19.02
CA LYS A 38 -14.48 -6.05 17.78
C LYS A 38 -13.56 -7.28 17.68
N SER A 39 -13.86 -8.16 16.74
CA SER A 39 -12.94 -9.21 16.29
C SER A 39 -12.22 -8.75 15.02
N LEU A 40 -10.93 -9.04 14.91
CA LEU A 40 -10.11 -8.87 13.72
C LEU A 40 -9.73 -10.25 13.19
N THR A 41 -9.25 -10.30 11.95
CA THR A 41 -8.71 -11.51 11.35
C THR A 41 -7.21 -11.33 11.14
N PHE A 42 -6.43 -12.29 11.66
CA PHE A 42 -5.04 -12.48 11.30
C PHE A 42 -4.96 -13.53 10.19
N THR A 43 -4.12 -13.29 9.20
CA THR A 43 -3.96 -14.16 8.03
C THR A 43 -2.48 -14.44 7.74
N ASN A 44 -2.16 -15.62 7.20
CA ASN A 44 -0.83 -15.90 6.64
C ASN A 44 -0.75 -15.53 5.14
N LYS A 45 -1.85 -15.07 4.54
CA LYS A 45 -2.03 -14.85 3.10
C LYS A 45 -0.96 -13.97 2.46
N TYR A 46 -0.41 -13.03 3.22
CA TYR A 46 0.58 -12.05 2.76
C TYR A 46 1.98 -12.30 3.33
N SER A 47 2.14 -13.25 4.25
CA SER A 47 3.40 -13.61 4.90
C SER A 47 3.99 -14.90 4.32
N TRP A 48 5.14 -15.34 4.84
CA TRP A 48 5.79 -16.64 4.59
C TRP A 48 6.26 -16.85 3.16
N TYR A 49 7.53 -16.51 2.93
CA TYR A 49 8.25 -16.80 1.71
C TYR A 49 9.45 -17.70 2.03
N TYR A 50 9.92 -18.43 1.02
CA TYR A 50 10.86 -19.53 1.17
C TYR A 50 11.88 -19.57 0.03
N GLY A 51 13.05 -20.12 0.32
CA GLY A 51 14.17 -20.21 -0.60
C GLY A 51 15.02 -18.92 -0.65
N GLY A 52 16.08 -18.95 -1.45
CA GLY A 52 16.83 -17.75 -1.82
C GLY A 52 16.22 -17.07 -3.05
N TYR A 53 16.70 -15.89 -3.42
CA TYR A 53 16.21 -15.19 -4.61
C TYR A 53 16.52 -15.98 -5.91
N PRO A 54 15.55 -16.13 -6.84
CA PRO A 54 14.14 -15.76 -6.70
C PRO A 54 13.41 -16.69 -5.71
N PHE A 55 12.80 -16.11 -4.68
CA PHE A 55 12.10 -16.86 -3.63
C PHE A 55 10.68 -17.22 -4.04
N ASN A 56 10.05 -18.14 -3.30
CA ASN A 56 8.72 -18.68 -3.59
C ASN A 56 7.89 -18.89 -2.32
N ASN A 57 6.70 -19.48 -2.47
CA ASN A 57 5.75 -19.72 -1.38
C ASN A 57 5.73 -21.19 -0.88
N ASN A 58 6.74 -22.00 -1.25
CA ASN A 58 6.78 -23.42 -0.92
C ASN A 58 7.68 -23.68 0.29
N PRO A 59 7.12 -24.13 1.44
CA PRO A 59 7.89 -24.44 2.65
C PRO A 59 9.05 -25.41 2.46
N SER A 60 8.96 -26.34 1.49
CA SER A 60 10.04 -27.30 1.24
C SER A 60 11.30 -26.67 0.64
N SER A 61 11.23 -25.43 0.16
CA SER A 61 12.39 -24.66 -0.32
C SER A 61 13.30 -24.18 0.82
N GLY A 62 12.91 -24.33 2.08
CA GLY A 62 13.67 -23.87 3.25
C GLY A 62 13.75 -22.34 3.37
N ASN A 63 14.61 -21.83 4.26
CA ASN A 63 14.88 -20.39 4.45
C ASN A 63 13.61 -19.52 4.57
N PRO A 64 12.73 -19.75 5.57
CA PRO A 64 11.54 -18.93 5.77
C PRO A 64 11.92 -17.47 6.04
N HIS A 65 11.18 -16.55 5.44
CA HIS A 65 11.31 -15.11 5.65
C HIS A 65 9.95 -14.40 5.47
N HIS A 66 9.90 -13.11 5.81
CA HIS A 66 8.71 -12.25 5.71
C HIS A 66 7.51 -12.90 6.46
N MET A 67 7.76 -13.30 7.71
CA MET A 67 6.85 -14.13 8.51
C MET A 67 5.71 -13.35 9.17
N TYR A 68 5.84 -12.02 9.18
CA TYR A 68 4.89 -11.11 9.80
C TYR A 68 4.00 -10.45 8.76
N ASP A 69 2.86 -9.96 9.24
CA ASP A 69 1.92 -9.09 8.52
C ASP A 69 1.35 -8.06 9.51
N SER A 70 0.68 -7.05 8.99
CA SER A 70 0.07 -5.99 9.80
C SER A 70 -1.41 -5.83 9.48
N VAL A 71 -2.24 -5.77 10.53
CA VAL A 71 -3.66 -5.42 10.41
C VAL A 71 -3.92 -4.08 11.07
N ARG A 72 -4.72 -3.23 10.42
CA ARG A 72 -5.08 -1.90 10.91
C ARG A 72 -6.57 -1.79 11.19
N THR A 73 -6.95 -1.07 12.24
CA THR A 73 -8.35 -0.76 12.51
C THR A 73 -8.55 0.57 13.22
N LEU A 74 -9.63 1.28 12.87
CA LEU A 74 -10.15 2.40 13.66
C LEU A 74 -10.87 1.87 14.90
N LEU A 75 -10.72 2.58 16.02
CA LEU A 75 -11.49 2.35 17.23
C LEU A 75 -12.85 3.08 17.13
N ASP A 76 -13.77 2.80 18.05
CA ASP A 76 -15.11 3.43 18.08
C ASP A 76 -15.08 4.91 18.52
N LYS A 77 -14.00 5.33 19.19
CA LYS A 77 -13.78 6.70 19.66
C LYS A 77 -12.31 6.94 19.96
N THR A 78 -11.97 8.19 20.27
CA THR A 78 -10.67 8.55 20.83
C THR A 78 -10.59 8.14 22.29
N TYR A 79 -9.55 7.39 22.62
CA TYR A 79 -9.22 6.96 23.99
C TYR A 79 -8.05 7.78 24.55
N PRO A 80 -8.11 8.16 25.84
CA PRO A 80 -7.02 8.89 26.47
C PRO A 80 -5.80 8.00 26.71
N ALA A 81 -4.63 8.64 26.85
CA ALA A 81 -3.41 7.96 27.25
C ALA A 81 -3.61 7.18 28.57
N GLY A 82 -3.06 5.96 28.64
CA GLY A 82 -3.22 5.06 29.79
C GLY A 82 -4.37 4.06 29.65
N THR A 83 -5.27 4.24 28.68
CA THR A 83 -6.28 3.23 28.31
C THR A 83 -5.59 1.92 27.94
N LYS A 84 -6.11 0.80 28.45
CA LYS A 84 -5.58 -0.54 28.15
C LYS A 84 -6.20 -1.08 26.87
N VAL A 85 -5.35 -1.47 25.94
CA VAL A 85 -5.71 -2.22 24.73
C VAL A 85 -5.18 -3.64 24.90
N LYS A 86 -6.03 -4.63 24.67
CA LYS A 86 -5.69 -6.05 24.78
C LYS A 86 -6.08 -6.76 23.49
N VAL A 87 -5.11 -7.45 22.90
CA VAL A 87 -5.29 -8.38 21.80
C VAL A 87 -5.42 -9.77 22.41
N GLN A 88 -6.52 -10.47 22.16
CA GLN A 88 -6.84 -11.73 22.83
C GLN A 88 -7.15 -12.83 21.81
N VAL A 89 -6.41 -13.94 21.91
CA VAL A 89 -6.68 -15.17 21.14
C VAL A 89 -8.05 -15.71 21.52
N VAL A 90 -8.91 -15.88 20.52
CA VAL A 90 -10.28 -16.40 20.70
C VAL A 90 -10.25 -17.92 20.87
N SER A 91 -9.55 -18.60 19.96
CA SER A 91 -9.34 -20.05 19.95
C SER A 91 -8.06 -20.38 19.19
N THR A 92 -7.47 -21.54 19.46
CA THR A 92 -6.35 -22.11 18.72
C THR A 92 -6.78 -23.12 17.64
N ASP A 93 -8.08 -23.26 17.36
CA ASP A 93 -8.58 -24.22 16.37
C ASP A 93 -8.15 -23.86 14.94
N LYS A 94 -8.14 -22.56 14.62
CA LYS A 94 -7.77 -22.06 13.29
C LYS A 94 -6.26 -21.80 13.15
N SER A 95 -5.58 -21.49 14.25
CA SER A 95 -4.12 -21.33 14.29
C SER A 95 -3.56 -21.86 15.61
N PRO A 96 -2.53 -22.72 15.59
CA PRO A 96 -1.97 -23.29 16.82
C PRO A 96 -1.18 -22.25 17.64
N THR A 97 -0.64 -21.22 16.99
CA THR A 97 0.15 -20.16 17.65
C THR A 97 -0.16 -18.79 17.05
N PHE A 98 0.10 -17.76 17.85
CA PHE A 98 -0.05 -16.35 17.51
C PHE A 98 1.13 -15.61 18.10
N THR A 99 1.87 -14.88 17.26
CA THR A 99 2.92 -13.98 17.70
C THR A 99 2.42 -12.55 17.51
N ILE A 100 2.40 -11.77 18.59
CA ILE A 100 2.16 -10.32 18.52
C ILE A 100 3.52 -9.65 18.72
N ASP A 101 3.95 -8.86 17.74
CA ASP A 101 5.24 -8.17 17.83
C ASP A 101 5.06 -6.79 18.46
N LEU A 102 4.32 -5.91 17.77
CA LEU A 102 4.11 -4.53 18.20
C LEU A 102 2.69 -4.06 17.89
N ALA A 103 2.34 -2.92 18.49
CA ALA A 103 1.14 -2.18 18.16
C ALA A 103 1.45 -0.69 18.03
N ASP A 104 1.14 -0.12 16.87
CA ASP A 104 1.24 1.32 16.62
C ASP A 104 -0.11 1.98 16.87
N PHE A 105 -0.11 3.10 17.59
CA PHE A 105 -1.31 3.86 17.94
C PHE A 105 -1.23 5.24 17.29
N GLU A 106 -2.31 5.69 16.66
CA GLU A 106 -2.38 6.98 15.97
C GLU A 106 -3.68 7.72 16.35
N LEU A 107 -3.56 9.03 16.54
CA LEU A 107 -4.72 9.91 16.58
C LEU A 107 -5.06 10.33 15.14
N VAL A 108 -5.97 9.59 14.52
CA VAL A 108 -6.45 9.81 13.15
C VAL A 108 -7.41 11.01 13.15
N GLY A 109 -7.14 11.97 12.27
CA GLY A 109 -8.05 13.10 12.04
C GLY A 109 -9.38 12.67 11.42
N LYS A 110 -10.40 13.53 11.46
CA LYS A 110 -11.68 13.26 10.77
C LYS A 110 -11.45 13.08 9.26
N PRO A 111 -12.32 12.31 8.56
CA PRO A 111 -12.24 12.21 7.10
C PRO A 111 -12.31 13.61 6.49
N LEU A 112 -11.46 13.87 5.49
CA LEU A 112 -11.49 15.12 4.75
C LEU A 112 -12.78 15.22 3.92
N GLU A 113 -13.24 16.44 3.70
CA GLU A 113 -14.41 16.73 2.87
C GLU A 113 -13.99 16.95 1.41
N GLN A 114 -14.93 16.70 0.50
CA GLN A 114 -14.74 16.90 -0.93
C GLN A 114 -14.34 18.37 -1.22
N PRO A 115 -13.20 18.62 -1.88
CA PRO A 115 -12.81 19.98 -2.27
C PRO A 115 -13.85 20.61 -3.21
N ALA A 116 -14.16 21.89 -3.01
CA ALA A 116 -15.10 22.61 -3.86
C ALA A 116 -14.67 22.56 -5.33
N GLY A 117 -15.59 22.20 -6.23
CA GLY A 117 -15.34 22.11 -7.67
C GLY A 117 -14.53 20.89 -8.12
N SER A 118 -14.21 19.95 -7.22
CA SER A 118 -13.58 18.67 -7.56
C SER A 118 -14.56 17.69 -8.22
N LEU A 119 -14.02 16.68 -8.91
CA LEU A 119 -14.76 15.60 -9.56
C LEU A 119 -14.66 14.34 -8.71
N SER A 120 -15.80 13.77 -8.28
CA SER A 120 -15.80 12.53 -7.52
C SER A 120 -15.63 11.30 -8.43
N VAL A 121 -14.84 10.32 -8.00
CA VAL A 121 -14.78 9.01 -8.69
C VAL A 121 -16.11 8.27 -8.64
N VAL A 122 -16.94 8.52 -7.61
CA VAL A 122 -18.28 7.91 -7.48
C VAL A 122 -19.24 8.49 -8.52
N ASP A 123 -19.15 9.79 -8.81
CA ASP A 123 -19.95 10.41 -9.88
C ASP A 123 -19.54 9.89 -11.27
N ALA A 124 -18.31 9.41 -11.41
CA ALA A 124 -17.81 8.72 -12.59
C ALA A 124 -18.19 7.21 -12.64
N GLY A 125 -18.89 6.70 -11.61
CA GLY A 125 -19.40 5.33 -11.54
C GLY A 125 -18.57 4.36 -10.71
N ALA A 126 -17.62 4.83 -9.89
CA ALA A 126 -16.85 3.96 -9.01
C ALA A 126 -17.72 3.42 -7.87
N ASP A 127 -17.49 2.17 -7.48
CA ASP A 127 -18.19 1.49 -6.39
C ASP A 127 -17.41 1.61 -5.07
N PRO A 128 -17.89 2.40 -4.10
CA PRO A 128 -17.21 2.60 -2.82
C PRO A 128 -17.35 1.42 -1.85
N THR A 129 -18.02 0.33 -2.26
CA THR A 129 -18.16 -0.89 -1.44
C THR A 129 -17.10 -1.95 -1.75
N GLY A 130 -16.28 -1.74 -2.78
CA GLY A 130 -15.20 -2.63 -3.18
C GLY A 130 -15.68 -3.94 -3.81
N LYS A 131 -16.95 -4.05 -4.18
CA LYS A 131 -17.53 -5.29 -4.74
C LYS A 131 -17.36 -5.41 -6.24
N THR A 132 -17.31 -4.28 -6.94
CA THR A 132 -17.21 -4.22 -8.40
C THR A 132 -16.00 -3.42 -8.84
N ASP A 133 -15.42 -3.83 -9.98
CA ASP A 133 -14.24 -3.18 -10.54
C ASP A 133 -14.52 -1.71 -10.90
N SER A 134 -13.77 -0.82 -10.27
CA SER A 134 -13.87 0.62 -10.42
C SER A 134 -12.78 1.21 -11.33
N THR A 135 -11.92 0.38 -11.94
CA THR A 135 -10.77 0.85 -12.75
C THR A 135 -11.18 1.83 -13.83
N LYS A 136 -12.23 1.52 -14.61
CA LYS A 136 -12.71 2.39 -15.69
C LYS A 136 -13.29 3.71 -15.17
N ALA A 137 -13.99 3.69 -14.05
CA ALA A 137 -14.55 4.89 -13.45
C ALA A 137 -13.45 5.81 -12.90
N PHE A 138 -12.43 5.24 -12.26
CA PHE A 138 -11.24 5.98 -11.83
C PHE A 138 -10.49 6.59 -13.02
N GLN A 139 -10.23 5.81 -14.08
CA GLN A 139 -9.57 6.33 -15.28
C GLN A 139 -10.37 7.49 -15.88
N LYS A 140 -11.69 7.33 -16.02
CA LYS A 140 -12.56 8.39 -16.52
C LYS A 140 -12.46 9.67 -15.66
N ALA A 141 -12.52 9.53 -14.34
CA ALA A 141 -12.40 10.68 -13.43
C ALA A 141 -11.04 11.38 -13.55
N VAL A 142 -9.96 10.60 -13.70
CA VAL A 142 -8.60 11.12 -13.93
C VAL A 142 -8.51 11.87 -15.26
N ASP A 143 -9.04 11.30 -16.34
CA ASP A 143 -9.05 11.93 -17.65
C ASP A 143 -9.85 13.24 -17.63
N ASP A 144 -11.02 13.24 -17.00
CA ASP A 144 -11.86 14.43 -16.81
C ASP A 144 -11.15 15.49 -15.94
N GLY A 145 -10.48 15.07 -14.87
CA GLY A 145 -9.71 15.95 -13.99
C GLY A 145 -8.54 16.62 -14.72
N HIS A 146 -7.80 15.84 -15.51
CA HIS A 146 -6.75 16.35 -16.39
C HIS A 146 -7.29 17.38 -17.41
N GLY A 147 -8.36 17.02 -18.13
CA GLY A 147 -8.94 17.85 -19.18
C GLY A 147 -9.59 19.13 -18.66
N GLN A 148 -10.24 19.08 -17.49
CA GLN A 148 -10.92 20.22 -16.88
C GLN A 148 -10.04 21.01 -15.90
N LYS A 149 -8.80 20.55 -15.65
CA LYS A 149 -7.90 21.10 -14.61
C LYS A 149 -8.56 21.15 -13.24
N LYS A 150 -9.26 20.08 -12.89
CA LYS A 150 -9.95 19.91 -11.60
C LYS A 150 -9.31 18.79 -10.80
N THR A 151 -9.33 18.94 -9.48
CA THR A 151 -8.98 17.87 -8.56
C THR A 151 -9.96 16.70 -8.71
N VAL A 152 -9.43 15.48 -8.73
CA VAL A 152 -10.20 14.25 -8.58
C VAL A 152 -10.28 13.91 -7.10
N TRP A 153 -11.50 13.67 -6.63
CA TRP A 153 -11.83 13.34 -5.26
C TRP A 153 -12.17 11.86 -5.12
N ILE A 154 -11.57 11.21 -4.12
CA ILE A 154 -11.88 9.84 -3.72
C ILE A 154 -12.64 9.92 -2.38
N PRO A 155 -13.97 9.77 -2.36
CA PRO A 155 -14.73 9.71 -1.11
C PRO A 155 -14.27 8.57 -0.20
N GLN A 156 -14.69 8.59 1.06
CA GLN A 156 -14.55 7.44 1.95
C GLN A 156 -15.19 6.20 1.29
N GLY A 157 -14.47 5.08 1.32
CA GLY A 157 -14.90 3.83 0.71
C GLY A 157 -13.73 2.91 0.40
N GLU A 158 -14.08 1.69 0.00
CA GLU A 158 -13.16 0.71 -0.56
C GLU A 158 -13.45 0.58 -2.05
N TYR A 159 -12.41 0.65 -2.89
CA TYR A 159 -12.55 0.63 -4.35
C TYR A 159 -11.68 -0.45 -4.94
N LEU A 160 -12.32 -1.48 -5.50
CA LEU A 160 -11.62 -2.59 -6.15
C LEU A 160 -11.14 -2.14 -7.53
N LEU A 161 -9.85 -2.29 -7.80
CA LEU A 161 -9.23 -2.03 -9.09
C LEU A 161 -8.55 -3.30 -9.59
N TYR A 162 -8.77 -3.62 -10.86
CA TYR A 162 -8.18 -4.76 -11.54
C TYR A 162 -6.98 -4.39 -12.40
N ASP A 163 -6.79 -3.12 -12.72
CA ASP A 163 -5.66 -2.64 -13.52
C ASP A 163 -5.19 -1.27 -13.01
N HIS A 164 -4.10 -0.77 -13.58
CA HIS A 164 -3.56 0.54 -13.23
C HIS A 164 -4.46 1.68 -13.72
N VAL A 165 -4.50 2.75 -12.94
CA VAL A 165 -5.02 4.05 -13.37
C VAL A 165 -3.84 4.90 -13.82
N ILE A 166 -3.86 5.32 -15.08
CA ILE A 166 -2.80 6.11 -15.68
C ILE A 166 -3.05 7.59 -15.44
N VAL A 167 -2.08 8.28 -14.83
CA VAL A 167 -2.19 9.69 -14.40
C VAL A 167 -1.19 10.56 -15.13
N ASP A 168 -1.57 11.79 -15.46
CA ASP A 168 -0.69 12.81 -16.04
C ASP A 168 -1.33 14.19 -15.84
N ASP A 169 -0.57 15.16 -15.33
CA ASP A 169 -1.01 16.55 -15.11
C ASP A 169 -2.41 16.64 -14.44
N VAL A 170 -2.51 16.02 -13.25
CA VAL A 170 -3.74 15.82 -12.49
C VAL A 170 -3.48 15.84 -10.99
N THR A 171 -4.44 16.36 -10.23
CA THR A 171 -4.44 16.26 -8.75
C THR A 171 -5.50 15.26 -8.33
N ILE A 172 -5.13 14.30 -7.48
CA ILE A 172 -6.02 13.29 -6.89
C ILE A 172 -5.86 13.35 -5.37
N THR A 173 -6.97 13.49 -4.65
CA THR A 173 -6.95 13.45 -3.19
C THR A 173 -8.12 12.64 -2.63
N GLY A 174 -7.90 11.94 -1.52
CA GLY A 174 -8.93 11.19 -0.81
C GLY A 174 -9.29 11.78 0.55
N ALA A 175 -10.18 11.10 1.26
CA ALA A 175 -10.64 11.48 2.60
C ALA A 175 -9.62 11.19 3.71
N GLY A 176 -8.48 10.58 3.40
CA GLY A 176 -7.43 10.14 4.31
C GLY A 176 -7.11 8.64 4.12
N PRO A 177 -5.88 8.17 4.40
CA PRO A 177 -5.50 6.77 4.16
C PRO A 177 -6.29 5.72 4.97
N TRP A 178 -6.90 6.15 6.07
CA TRP A 178 -7.80 5.32 6.88
C TRP A 178 -9.23 5.23 6.30
N TYR A 179 -9.58 6.10 5.33
CA TYR A 179 -10.96 6.29 4.86
C TYR A 179 -11.16 5.97 3.39
N SER A 180 -10.21 6.38 2.53
CA SER A 180 -10.27 6.14 1.08
C SER A 180 -9.25 5.08 0.71
N VAL A 181 -9.71 3.88 0.40
CA VAL A 181 -8.86 2.71 0.14
C VAL A 181 -9.15 2.21 -1.27
N LEU A 182 -8.14 2.13 -2.12
CA LEU A 182 -8.24 1.50 -3.43
C LEU A 182 -7.23 0.37 -3.54
N GLY A 183 -7.38 -0.49 -4.54
CA GLY A 183 -6.40 -1.53 -4.85
C GLY A 183 -7.07 -2.88 -5.09
N GLY A 184 -6.37 -3.95 -4.76
CA GLY A 184 -6.75 -5.32 -5.09
C GLY A 184 -6.00 -5.88 -6.30
N ARG A 185 -6.55 -6.94 -6.86
CA ARG A 185 -5.91 -7.78 -7.87
C ARG A 185 -6.94 -8.30 -8.87
N HIS A 186 -6.56 -8.43 -10.14
CA HIS A 186 -7.44 -9.03 -11.14
C HIS A 186 -7.67 -10.52 -10.81
N PRO A 187 -8.93 -11.00 -10.79
CA PRO A 187 -9.26 -12.32 -10.25
C PRO A 187 -8.76 -13.49 -11.10
N GLN A 188 -8.50 -13.27 -12.40
CA GLN A 188 -7.97 -14.30 -13.30
C GLN A 188 -6.55 -14.00 -13.84
N ASP A 189 -6.07 -12.77 -13.71
CA ASP A 189 -4.81 -12.36 -14.32
C ASP A 189 -3.87 -11.88 -13.22
N LYS A 190 -2.97 -12.78 -12.85
CA LYS A 190 -2.03 -12.55 -11.75
C LYS A 190 -1.04 -11.42 -12.02
N GLN A 191 -0.94 -10.95 -13.26
CA GLN A 191 -0.04 -9.86 -13.65
C GLN A 191 -0.67 -8.47 -13.51
N LYS A 192 -1.98 -8.42 -13.23
CA LYS A 192 -2.73 -7.17 -13.14
C LYS A 192 -3.24 -6.91 -11.72
N SER A 193 -3.07 -5.67 -11.27
CA SER A 193 -3.52 -5.22 -9.97
C SER A 193 -3.88 -3.75 -10.00
N GLY A 194 -4.58 -3.29 -8.96
CA GLY A 194 -4.79 -1.87 -8.73
C GLY A 194 -3.48 -1.14 -8.43
N GLY A 195 -3.32 0.04 -9.02
CA GLY A 195 -2.17 0.92 -8.78
C GLY A 195 -2.34 2.25 -9.53
N ILE A 196 -1.54 3.25 -9.16
CA ILE A 196 -1.51 4.55 -9.84
C ILE A 196 -0.18 4.70 -10.58
N PHE A 197 -0.23 4.81 -11.90
CA PHE A 197 0.97 4.79 -12.74
C PHE A 197 1.09 6.05 -13.58
N GLY A 198 2.30 6.60 -13.62
CA GLY A 198 2.67 7.53 -14.68
C GLY A 198 2.81 6.80 -16.02
N LYS A 199 2.62 7.52 -17.12
CA LYS A 199 3.00 7.07 -18.44
C LYS A 199 4.50 6.77 -18.44
N TYR A 200 4.88 5.67 -19.06
CA TYR A 200 6.27 5.28 -19.23
C TYR A 200 6.45 4.57 -20.57
N ASP A 201 7.54 4.89 -21.24
CA ASP A 201 8.03 4.23 -22.43
C ASP A 201 9.56 4.13 -22.29
N ALA A 202 10.11 2.92 -22.50
CA ALA A 202 11.54 2.66 -22.30
C ALA A 202 12.42 3.36 -23.34
N ASP A 203 11.87 3.69 -24.50
CA ASP A 203 12.59 4.25 -25.66
C ASP A 203 12.33 5.75 -25.84
N VAL A 204 11.23 6.28 -25.28
CA VAL A 204 10.84 7.68 -25.39
C VAL A 204 11.07 8.42 -24.05
N PRO A 205 12.02 9.38 -23.99
CA PRO A 205 12.19 10.23 -22.82
C PRO A 205 10.94 11.06 -22.57
N GLY A 206 10.52 11.13 -21.32
CA GLY A 206 9.29 11.81 -20.93
C GLY A 206 8.20 10.79 -20.62
N GLY A 207 7.54 11.03 -19.49
CA GLY A 207 6.37 10.29 -19.07
C GLY A 207 5.39 11.26 -18.46
N SER A 208 4.72 10.85 -17.39
CA SER A 208 3.80 11.76 -16.72
C SER A 208 4.53 12.84 -15.94
N LYS A 209 3.85 13.98 -15.80
CA LYS A 209 4.35 15.12 -15.02
C LYS A 209 3.24 15.83 -14.25
N ASN A 210 3.62 16.68 -13.29
CA ASN A 210 2.69 17.52 -12.53
C ASN A 210 1.51 16.73 -11.92
N VAL A 211 1.81 15.54 -11.38
CA VAL A 211 0.83 14.70 -10.70
C VAL A 211 0.92 14.97 -9.20
N MET A 212 -0.22 15.22 -8.57
CA MET A 212 -0.33 15.42 -7.13
C MET A 212 -1.25 14.35 -6.53
N LEU A 213 -0.70 13.42 -5.76
CA LEU A 213 -1.45 12.35 -5.10
C LEU A 213 -1.45 12.56 -3.60
N SER A 214 -2.62 12.51 -2.95
CA SER A 214 -2.66 12.65 -1.48
C SER A 214 -3.82 11.99 -0.75
N ASN A 215 -3.61 11.65 0.52
CA ASN A 215 -4.69 11.30 1.46
C ASN A 215 -5.53 10.07 1.09
N PHE A 216 -4.92 9.00 0.60
CA PHE A 216 -5.62 7.72 0.36
C PHE A 216 -4.67 6.53 0.58
N ALA A 217 -5.22 5.32 0.61
CA ALA A 217 -4.44 4.09 0.68
C ALA A 217 -4.54 3.29 -0.61
N ILE A 218 -3.45 2.61 -0.98
CA ILE A 218 -3.44 1.55 -2.00
C ILE A 218 -3.12 0.24 -1.29
N ILE A 219 -4.11 -0.64 -1.15
CA ILE A 219 -3.94 -1.97 -0.53
C ILE A 219 -4.20 -3.03 -1.59
N GLY A 220 -3.16 -3.80 -1.90
CA GLY A 220 -3.21 -4.85 -2.92
C GLY A 220 -3.74 -6.19 -2.41
N ASP A 221 -3.70 -7.19 -3.29
CA ASP A 221 -3.86 -8.60 -2.94
C ASP A 221 -2.75 -9.44 -3.59
N ILE A 222 -1.52 -8.94 -3.48
CA ILE A 222 -0.32 -9.57 -4.02
C ILE A 222 0.25 -10.53 -2.99
N ARG A 223 0.43 -11.79 -3.38
CA ARG A 223 0.77 -12.92 -2.49
C ARG A 223 2.06 -13.61 -2.91
N GLU A 224 2.72 -13.08 -3.92
CA GLU A 224 3.92 -13.61 -4.54
C GLU A 224 4.79 -12.47 -5.04
N ARG A 225 6.09 -12.72 -5.16
CA ARG A 225 6.96 -11.87 -5.98
C ARG A 225 7.02 -12.43 -7.40
N ASN A 226 6.44 -11.70 -8.35
CA ASN A 226 6.60 -11.95 -9.78
C ASN A 226 7.25 -10.73 -10.43
N ASP A 227 8.55 -10.79 -10.69
CA ASP A 227 9.29 -9.63 -11.21
C ASP A 227 8.87 -9.22 -12.63
N ASN A 228 8.25 -10.12 -13.40
CA ASN A 228 7.70 -9.81 -14.73
C ASN A 228 6.35 -9.09 -14.68
N ALA A 229 5.71 -9.01 -13.50
CA ALA A 229 4.43 -8.34 -13.33
C ALA A 229 4.61 -6.98 -12.66
N PRO A 230 4.03 -5.89 -13.21
CA PRO A 230 4.13 -4.55 -12.62
C PRO A 230 3.11 -4.34 -11.49
N THR A 231 2.96 -5.29 -10.56
CA THR A 231 1.94 -5.27 -9.50
C THR A 231 2.29 -4.37 -8.30
N ASN A 232 2.81 -3.18 -8.58
CA ASN A 232 3.22 -2.18 -7.60
C ASN A 232 2.05 -1.25 -7.25
N ALA A 233 2.11 -0.58 -6.09
CA ALA A 233 1.12 0.46 -5.80
C ALA A 233 1.31 1.70 -6.68
N LEU A 234 2.57 2.09 -6.91
CA LEU A 234 2.96 3.24 -7.71
C LEU A 234 4.00 2.83 -8.75
N GLY A 235 3.95 3.43 -9.95
CA GLY A 235 5.03 3.22 -10.92
C GLY A 235 4.99 4.08 -12.17
N GLY A 236 5.81 3.71 -13.15
CA GLY A 236 6.06 4.50 -14.35
C GLY A 236 6.92 5.73 -14.07
N SER A 237 6.79 6.79 -14.89
CA SER A 237 7.53 8.04 -14.71
C SER A 237 6.61 9.18 -14.21
N LEU A 238 7.01 9.88 -13.15
CA LEU A 238 6.22 10.96 -12.52
C LEU A 238 7.07 12.22 -12.27
N SER A 239 7.47 12.92 -13.33
CA SER A 239 8.32 14.11 -13.19
C SER A 239 7.58 15.26 -12.50
N SER A 240 8.29 16.11 -11.75
CA SER A 240 7.73 17.32 -11.11
C SER A 240 6.42 17.04 -10.36
N SER A 241 6.37 15.92 -9.64
CA SER A 241 5.16 15.38 -9.03
C SER A 241 5.33 15.23 -7.52
N VAL A 242 4.22 15.20 -6.78
CA VAL A 242 4.22 15.02 -5.32
C VAL A 242 3.26 13.92 -4.92
N ILE A 243 3.73 13.03 -4.05
CA ILE A 243 2.95 11.98 -3.42
C ILE A 243 3.02 12.21 -1.91
N ASP A 244 1.89 12.46 -1.27
CA ASP A 244 1.82 12.93 0.11
C ASP A 244 0.79 12.15 0.94
N ASN A 245 1.18 11.64 2.10
CA ASN A 245 0.26 11.00 3.04
C ASN A 245 -0.55 9.86 2.40
N LEU A 246 0.16 8.91 1.78
CA LEU A 246 -0.43 7.65 1.35
C LEU A 246 -0.15 6.51 2.34
N TRP A 247 -0.90 5.42 2.19
CA TRP A 247 -0.58 4.13 2.81
C TRP A 247 -0.59 3.04 1.76
N LEU A 248 0.55 2.38 1.56
CA LEU A 248 0.75 1.37 0.53
C LEU A 248 1.01 0.02 1.22
N GLN A 249 0.24 -1.02 0.89
CA GLN A 249 0.35 -2.33 1.54
C GLN A 249 -0.04 -3.48 0.60
N HIS A 250 0.55 -4.67 0.81
CA HIS A 250 0.21 -5.91 0.07
C HIS A 250 0.31 -5.79 -1.46
N VAL A 251 1.33 -5.05 -1.89
CA VAL A 251 1.74 -4.87 -3.30
C VAL A 251 3.13 -5.44 -3.51
N LYS A 252 3.57 -5.58 -4.77
CA LYS A 252 4.94 -6.02 -5.05
C LYS A 252 5.96 -5.01 -4.52
N CYS A 253 5.94 -3.80 -5.07
CA CYS A 253 6.68 -2.66 -4.55
C CYS A 253 5.71 -1.54 -4.14
N GLY A 254 6.08 -0.77 -3.11
CA GLY A 254 5.36 0.47 -2.79
C GLY A 254 5.45 1.47 -3.96
N GLY A 255 6.65 1.65 -4.51
CA GLY A 255 6.84 2.39 -5.76
C GLY A 255 8.02 1.89 -6.59
N TRP A 256 7.80 1.68 -7.89
CA TRP A 256 8.87 1.38 -8.85
C TRP A 256 8.86 2.44 -9.96
N PHE A 257 9.81 3.37 -9.90
CA PHE A 257 9.85 4.50 -10.82
C PHE A 257 10.96 4.35 -11.83
N ASP A 258 10.59 4.26 -13.10
CA ASP A 258 11.52 4.18 -14.21
C ASP A 258 11.78 5.58 -14.77
N GLY A 259 13.06 5.93 -14.89
CA GLY A 259 13.49 7.14 -15.57
C GLY A 259 13.64 6.95 -17.09
N LYS A 260 13.95 8.01 -17.84
CA LYS A 260 14.41 9.32 -17.36
C LYS A 260 13.28 10.18 -16.81
N MET A 261 13.33 10.51 -15.53
CA MET A 261 12.37 11.39 -14.85
C MET A 261 13.05 12.25 -13.79
N ASP A 262 12.42 13.37 -13.44
CA ASP A 262 13.03 14.39 -12.58
C ASP A 262 12.05 14.97 -11.54
N GLY A 263 12.52 15.16 -10.31
CA GLY A 263 11.82 16.01 -9.33
C GLY A 263 10.55 15.42 -8.69
N LEU A 264 10.42 14.11 -8.58
CA LEU A 264 9.38 13.47 -7.78
C LEU A 264 9.68 13.60 -6.28
N VAL A 265 8.69 13.98 -5.47
CA VAL A 265 8.79 13.96 -4.01
C VAL A 265 7.71 13.06 -3.42
N ILE A 266 8.12 12.02 -2.71
CA ILE A 266 7.25 11.15 -1.91
C ILE A 266 7.44 11.52 -0.45
N LYS A 267 6.37 11.84 0.28
CA LYS A 267 6.47 12.24 1.69
C LYS A 267 5.30 11.82 2.55
N ASN A 268 5.55 11.72 3.86
CA ASN A 268 4.53 11.39 4.87
C ASN A 268 3.81 10.06 4.60
N THR A 269 4.45 9.14 3.86
CA THR A 269 3.80 7.93 3.34
C THR A 269 4.20 6.72 4.17
N ARG A 270 3.24 5.82 4.38
CA ARG A 270 3.43 4.51 5.01
C ARG A 270 3.54 3.44 3.92
N ILE A 271 4.58 2.62 3.95
CA ILE A 271 4.81 1.50 3.02
C ILE A 271 5.10 0.26 3.85
N GLU A 272 4.17 -0.69 3.84
CA GLU A 272 4.21 -1.83 4.73
C GLU A 272 3.93 -3.12 3.97
N ASP A 273 4.52 -4.24 4.39
CA ASP A 273 4.16 -5.59 3.93
C ASP A 273 4.17 -5.73 2.40
N THR A 274 5.26 -5.28 1.76
CA THR A 274 5.49 -5.40 0.32
C THR A 274 6.30 -6.64 -0.01
N THR A 275 6.02 -7.31 -1.13
CA THR A 275 6.72 -8.56 -1.48
C THR A 275 8.11 -8.33 -2.06
N ALA A 276 8.48 -7.08 -2.35
CA ALA A 276 9.79 -6.63 -2.80
C ALA A 276 10.06 -5.24 -2.19
N ASP A 277 10.67 -4.33 -2.94
CA ASP A 277 11.14 -3.03 -2.47
C ASP A 277 10.02 -2.16 -1.89
N GLY A 278 10.38 -1.30 -0.93
CA GLY A 278 9.49 -0.21 -0.52
C GLY A 278 9.38 0.84 -1.64
N VAL A 279 10.51 1.46 -2.01
CA VAL A 279 10.61 2.33 -3.20
C VAL A 279 11.91 2.06 -3.94
N ASN A 280 11.84 1.93 -5.27
CA ASN A 280 13.01 1.89 -6.14
C ASN A 280 12.99 3.05 -7.15
N PHE A 281 14.08 3.82 -7.15
CA PHE A 281 14.39 4.76 -8.22
C PHE A 281 15.27 4.07 -9.24
N HIS A 282 14.66 3.66 -10.36
CA HIS A 282 15.28 2.83 -11.37
C HIS A 282 15.61 3.62 -12.64
N LYS A 283 16.84 3.48 -13.13
CA LYS A 283 17.27 3.91 -14.48
C LYS A 283 17.08 5.41 -14.77
N GLY A 284 18.04 6.23 -14.36
CA GLY A 284 18.10 7.65 -14.75
C GLY A 284 17.05 8.54 -14.08
N VAL A 285 16.68 8.22 -12.84
CA VAL A 285 15.84 9.07 -11.98
C VAL A 285 16.71 10.14 -11.34
N THR A 286 16.31 11.42 -11.44
CA THR A 286 17.10 12.56 -10.94
C THR A 286 16.33 13.51 -10.04
N ASN A 287 17.02 14.15 -9.10
CA ASN A 287 16.49 15.16 -8.18
C ASN A 287 15.20 14.75 -7.44
N CYS A 288 14.99 13.45 -7.24
CA CYS A 288 13.80 12.91 -6.56
C CYS A 288 14.06 12.68 -5.07
N ALA A 289 13.01 12.63 -4.26
CA ALA A 289 13.14 12.37 -2.83
C ALA A 289 12.05 11.45 -2.27
N VAL A 290 12.43 10.63 -1.28
CA VAL A 290 11.50 10.01 -0.33
C VAL A 290 11.82 10.57 1.04
N GLN A 291 10.83 11.19 1.69
CA GLN A 291 11.08 11.91 2.94
C GLN A 291 9.97 11.79 4.00
N ASN A 292 10.36 11.73 5.28
CA ASN A 292 9.41 11.63 6.40
C ASN A 292 8.41 10.48 6.22
N SER A 293 8.88 9.35 5.68
CA SER A 293 8.06 8.18 5.40
C SER A 293 8.40 7.03 6.35
N PHE A 294 7.42 6.16 6.55
CA PHE A 294 7.52 4.96 7.37
C PHE A 294 7.51 3.73 6.47
N ILE A 295 8.57 2.93 6.51
CA ILE A 295 8.74 1.74 5.68
C ILE A 295 9.01 0.55 6.59
N ARG A 296 8.25 -0.53 6.49
CA ARG A 296 8.41 -1.73 7.34
C ARG A 296 8.06 -2.99 6.57
N ASN A 297 8.71 -4.11 6.91
CA ASN A 297 8.37 -5.43 6.40
C ASN A 297 8.38 -5.51 4.85
N THR A 298 9.42 -4.98 4.22
CA THR A 298 9.61 -5.10 2.76
C THR A 298 10.31 -6.42 2.42
N GLY A 299 9.95 -7.03 1.30
CA GLY A 299 10.53 -8.30 0.83
C GLY A 299 11.88 -8.16 0.10
N ASP A 300 12.34 -6.92 -0.09
CA ASP A 300 13.64 -6.54 -0.62
C ASP A 300 14.04 -5.18 -0.01
N ASP A 301 14.90 -4.41 -0.66
CA ASP A 301 15.35 -3.09 -0.24
C ASP A 301 14.20 -2.16 0.18
N GLY A 302 14.25 -1.64 1.42
CA GLY A 302 13.24 -0.68 1.88
C GLY A 302 13.19 0.59 1.03
N LEU A 303 14.36 1.12 0.66
CA LEU A 303 14.54 2.26 -0.24
C LEU A 303 15.79 2.07 -1.10
N ALA A 304 15.62 2.00 -2.42
CA ALA A 304 16.68 1.68 -3.37
C ALA A 304 16.85 2.75 -4.46
N MET A 305 18.09 2.85 -4.96
CA MET A 305 18.42 3.62 -6.14
C MET A 305 19.23 2.74 -7.10
N TRP A 306 18.57 2.16 -8.09
CA TRP A 306 19.23 1.29 -9.05
C TRP A 306 19.54 2.05 -10.34
N SER A 307 20.80 2.46 -10.51
CA SER A 307 21.30 3.15 -11.71
C SER A 307 21.57 2.20 -12.88
N GLU A 308 20.58 1.38 -13.24
CA GLU A 308 20.68 0.50 -14.39
C GLU A 308 20.75 1.33 -15.67
N GLN A 309 21.76 1.10 -16.53
CA GLN A 309 21.98 1.75 -17.83
C GLN A 309 22.25 3.28 -17.79
N PHE A 310 21.52 4.03 -16.99
CA PHE A 310 21.62 5.48 -16.83
C PHE A 310 21.81 5.85 -15.35
N PRO A 311 22.75 6.76 -15.04
CA PRO A 311 23.02 7.15 -13.67
C PRO A 311 21.84 7.91 -13.06
N ASN A 312 21.41 7.46 -11.88
CA ASN A 312 20.59 8.26 -10.99
C ASN A 312 21.44 9.42 -10.42
N LYS A 313 20.85 10.60 -10.24
CA LYS A 313 21.59 11.80 -9.78
C LYS A 313 20.80 12.61 -8.78
N ASN A 314 21.45 13.06 -7.71
CA ASN A 314 20.91 14.02 -6.74
C ASN A 314 19.60 13.59 -6.06
N ASN A 315 19.29 12.29 -6.04
CA ASN A 315 18.14 11.77 -5.31
C ASN A 315 18.44 11.74 -3.80
N LYS A 316 17.40 11.80 -2.97
CA LYS A 316 17.54 11.89 -1.50
C LYS A 316 16.56 10.98 -0.77
N PHE A 317 17.05 10.26 0.24
CA PHE A 317 16.21 9.63 1.25
C PHE A 317 16.41 10.37 2.57
N LEU A 318 15.38 11.06 3.07
CA LEU A 318 15.50 12.02 4.17
C LEU A 318 14.51 11.72 5.29
N ASN A 319 14.99 11.55 6.52
CA ASN A 319 14.12 11.46 7.71
C ASN A 319 13.10 10.31 7.63
N ASN A 320 13.43 9.22 6.93
CA ASN A 320 12.58 8.04 6.86
C ASN A 320 12.89 7.11 8.04
N THR A 321 11.88 6.37 8.49
CA THR A 321 12.09 5.22 9.37
C THR A 321 11.93 3.95 8.55
N VAL A 322 12.99 3.14 8.47
CA VAL A 322 12.98 1.84 7.80
C VAL A 322 13.13 0.77 8.87
N GLY A 323 12.06 0.01 9.10
CA GLY A 323 11.93 -1.00 10.14
C GLY A 323 12.01 -2.43 9.62
N ILE A 324 12.17 -3.37 10.57
CA ILE A 324 12.51 -4.79 10.38
C ILE A 324 11.62 -5.51 9.32
N PRO A 325 12.22 -6.38 8.46
CA PRO A 325 11.54 -7.45 7.72
C PRO A 325 10.86 -8.55 8.55
#